data_AF-A0A932KAJ2-F1
#
_entry.id   AF-A0A932KAJ2-F1
#
_cell.length_a   1.000
_cell.length_b   1.000
_cell.length_c   1.000
_cell.angle_alpha   90.00
_cell.angle_beta   90.00
_cell.angle_gamma   90.00
#
_symmetry.space_group_name_H-M   'P 1'
#
loop_
_entity.id
_entity.type
_entity.pdbx_description
1 polymer ?
#
loop_
_entity_poly.entity_id
_entity_poly.type
_entity_poly.pdbx_seq_one_letter_code
_entity_poly.pdbx_strand_id
1 'polypeptide(L)'
;MKRVLQVVANHACQPEDIQASEAAPTADNDLLDAYSRAIIRAAEKVSPSVVNIDVRQRPRGRRTTHPRLRQEVRSNGSGFIFTPDGFILTNSHVVHHAPAIEVMLAVDERGAAVMGPE
;
A
#
# COMPACT_ATOMS: atom_id res chain seq x y z
N MET A 1 33.10 18.46 8.81
CA MET A 1 32.90 17.48 7.72
C MET A 1 31.49 17.66 7.16
N LYS A 2 31.32 18.31 6.01
CA LYS A 2 30.03 18.41 5.30
C LYS A 2 30.22 17.75 3.93
N ARG A 3 29.49 16.67 3.64
CA ARG A 3 29.39 16.11 2.29
C ARG A 3 28.21 16.80 1.60
N VAL A 4 28.49 17.49 0.51
CA VAL A 4 27.49 18.05 -0.41
C VAL A 4 27.21 16.99 -1.46
N LEU A 5 25.95 16.55 -1.56
CA LEU A 5 25.50 15.69 -2.66
C LEU A 5 25.30 16.58 -3.89
N GLN A 6 26.14 16.37 -4.91
CA GLN A 6 26.03 17.03 -6.19
C GLN A 6 25.19 16.15 -7.12
N VAL A 7 24.04 16.64 -7.53
CA VAL A 7 23.21 16.01 -8.57
C VAL A 7 23.92 16.26 -9.90
N VAL A 8 24.36 15.19 -10.55
CA VAL A 8 24.88 15.24 -11.92
C VAL A 8 23.68 15.12 -12.87
N ALA A 9 23.18 16.27 -13.33
CA ALA A 9 22.29 16.29 -14.48
C ALA A 9 23.16 16.14 -15.73
N ASN A 10 23.06 14.99 -16.40
CA ASN A 10 23.61 14.81 -17.73
C ASN A 10 22.49 15.13 -18.73
N HIS A 11 22.69 16.17 -19.54
CA HIS A 11 22.42 16.23 -20.98
C HIS A 11 22.52 17.70 -21.41
N ALA A 12 23.66 18.03 -21.99
CA ALA A 12 23.80 19.21 -22.84
C ALA A 12 22.86 19.05 -24.05
N CYS A 13 21.94 19.98 -24.22
CA CYS A 13 21.24 20.18 -25.49
C CYS A 13 21.28 21.69 -25.77
N GLN A 14 21.88 22.05 -26.91
CA GLN A 14 22.04 23.43 -27.35
C GLN A 14 20.69 24.07 -27.70
N PRO A 15 20.54 25.40 -27.61
CA PRO A 15 19.27 26.08 -27.81
C PRO A 15 19.19 26.64 -29.24
N GLU A 16 18.90 25.81 -30.24
CA GLU A 16 18.63 26.32 -31.58
C GLU A 16 17.49 25.49 -32.20
N ASP A 17 16.44 26.18 -32.67
CA ASP A 17 15.21 25.69 -33.31
C ASP A 17 14.09 25.10 -32.43
N ILE A 18 13.51 25.93 -31.56
CA ILE A 18 12.09 25.74 -31.16
C ILE A 18 11.22 26.51 -32.16
N GLN A 19 10.91 25.89 -33.29
CA GLN A 19 9.73 26.28 -34.06
C GLN A 19 8.50 25.96 -33.19
N ALA A 20 7.82 27.02 -32.76
CA ALA A 20 6.61 26.97 -31.97
C ALA A 20 5.53 26.12 -32.65
N SER A 21 5.30 24.92 -32.12
CA SER A 21 4.06 24.16 -32.29
C SER A 21 3.19 24.38 -31.06
N GLU A 22 2.58 25.55 -30.98
CA GLU A 22 1.79 26.04 -29.84
C GLU A 22 0.35 25.46 -29.79
N ALA A 23 0.17 24.21 -30.24
CA ALA A 23 -1.12 23.50 -30.24
C ALA A 23 -1.05 22.08 -29.62
N ALA A 24 0.14 21.57 -29.30
CA ALA A 24 0.33 20.21 -28.77
C ALA A 24 0.24 20.02 -27.23
N PRO A 25 0.44 21.02 -26.35
CA PRO A 25 0.45 20.74 -24.91
C PRO A 25 -0.95 20.46 -24.35
N THR A 26 -2.01 21.03 -24.92
CA THR A 26 -3.38 20.86 -24.37
C THR A 26 -3.93 19.45 -24.61
N ALA A 27 -3.71 18.89 -25.81
CA ALA A 27 -4.20 17.56 -26.14
C ALA A 27 -3.55 16.46 -25.28
N ASP A 28 -2.23 16.54 -25.05
CA ASP A 28 -1.53 15.61 -24.17
C ASP A 28 -1.98 15.76 -22.71
N ASN A 29 -2.21 16.99 -22.23
CA ASN A 29 -2.75 17.23 -20.90
C ASN A 29 -4.17 16.65 -20.73
N ASP A 30 -5.04 16.79 -21.74
CA ASP A 30 -6.39 16.23 -21.72
C ASP A 30 -6.38 14.69 -21.64
N LEU A 31 -5.46 14.04 -22.36
CA LEU A 31 -5.26 12.58 -22.30
C LEU A 31 -4.74 12.13 -20.92
N LEU A 32 -3.79 12.87 -20.34
CA LEU A 32 -3.24 12.57 -19.01
C LEU A 32 -4.27 12.79 -17.91
N ASP A 33 -5.14 13.77 -18.03
CA ASP A 33 -6.26 14.02 -17.14
C ASP A 33 -7.34 12.93 -17.25
N ALA A 34 -7.67 12.50 -18.47
CA ALA A 34 -8.56 11.36 -18.70
C ALA A 34 -8.01 10.06 -18.08
N TYR A 35 -6.71 9.80 -18.24
CA TYR A 35 -6.04 8.66 -17.60
C TYR A 35 -6.05 8.76 -16.07
N SER A 36 -5.74 9.92 -15.52
CA SER A 36 -5.73 10.18 -14.07
C SER A 36 -7.11 9.91 -13.47
N ARG A 37 -8.18 10.40 -14.10
CA ARG A 37 -9.56 10.09 -13.69
C ARG A 37 -9.88 8.61 -13.72
N ALA A 38 -9.42 7.88 -14.75
CA ALA A 38 -9.67 6.45 -14.87
C ALA A 38 -9.02 5.68 -13.72
N ILE A 39 -7.78 6.03 -13.35
CA ILE A 39 -7.08 5.42 -12.22
C ILE A 39 -7.75 5.79 -10.89
N ILE A 40 -8.09 7.05 -10.68
CA ILE A 40 -8.76 7.50 -9.45
C ILE A 40 -10.05 6.71 -9.23
N ARG A 41 -10.89 6.60 -10.27
CA ARG A 41 -12.13 5.83 -10.20
C ARG A 41 -11.91 4.35 -9.94
N ALA A 42 -10.87 3.76 -10.55
CA ALA A 42 -10.53 2.38 -10.29
C ALA A 42 -10.10 2.19 -8.83
N ALA A 43 -9.25 3.07 -8.31
CA ALA A 43 -8.77 3.05 -6.93
C ALA A 43 -9.92 3.23 -5.92
N GLU A 44 -10.80 4.22 -6.13
CA GLU A 44 -11.99 4.46 -5.31
C GLU A 44 -12.92 3.25 -5.28
N LYS A 45 -13.07 2.55 -6.42
CA LYS A 45 -13.95 1.39 -6.51
C LYS A 45 -13.38 0.15 -5.81
N VAL A 46 -12.06 -0.04 -5.81
CA VAL A 46 -11.42 -1.24 -5.25
C VAL A 46 -10.94 -1.04 -3.81
N SER A 47 -10.72 0.20 -3.35
CA SER A 47 -10.21 0.48 -2.00
C SER A 47 -11.04 -0.17 -0.88
N PRO A 48 -12.39 -0.27 -0.93
CA PRO A 48 -13.15 -0.89 0.15
C PRO A 48 -12.95 -2.41 0.26
N SER A 49 -12.39 -3.04 -0.78
CA SER A 49 -12.10 -4.49 -0.80
C SER A 49 -10.74 -4.83 -0.20
N VAL A 50 -9.88 -3.84 0.05
CA VAL A 50 -8.53 -4.04 0.59
C VAL A 50 -8.56 -4.05 2.11
N VAL A 51 -7.84 -5.00 2.70
CA VAL A 51 -7.76 -5.20 4.14
C VAL A 51 -6.32 -5.12 4.63
N ASN A 52 -6.15 -4.60 5.84
CA ASN A 52 -4.91 -4.71 6.59
C ASN A 52 -4.94 -5.98 7.45
N ILE A 53 -3.84 -6.73 7.46
CA ILE A 53 -3.69 -7.99 8.18
C ILE A 53 -2.54 -7.82 9.18
N ASP A 54 -2.87 -7.85 10.47
CA ASP A 54 -1.91 -7.87 11.56
C ASP A 54 -1.83 -9.27 12.16
N VAL A 55 -0.63 -9.81 12.25
CA VAL A 55 -0.36 -11.14 12.78
C VAL A 55 0.49 -11.01 14.02
N ARG A 56 -0.10 -11.42 15.15
CA ARG A 56 0.59 -11.46 16.43
C ARG A 56 1.11 -12.87 16.68
N GLN A 57 2.43 -13.07 16.56
CA GLN A 57 3.02 -14.34 16.93
C GLN A 57 3.23 -14.39 18.45
N ARG A 58 2.47 -15.26 19.13
CA ARG A 58 2.81 -15.67 20.49
C ARG A 58 4.14 -16.42 20.42
N PRO A 59 5.18 -16.01 21.18
CA PRO A 59 6.43 -16.75 21.22
C PRO A 59 6.16 -18.15 21.78
N ARG A 60 6.17 -19.17 20.91
CA ARG A 60 6.03 -20.57 21.33
C ARG A 60 7.18 -20.90 22.26
N GLY A 61 6.83 -21.48 23.41
CA GLY A 61 7.70 -21.64 24.56
C GLY A 61 9.07 -22.24 24.21
N ARG A 62 10.11 -21.42 24.40
CA ARG A 62 11.41 -21.91 24.83
C ARG A 62 11.53 -21.53 26.30
N ARG A 63 11.80 -22.50 27.18
CA ARG A 63 12.22 -22.24 28.57
C ARG A 63 13.56 -21.51 28.52
N THR A 64 13.53 -20.21 28.22
CA THR A 64 14.71 -19.35 28.25
C THR A 64 14.71 -18.62 29.58
N THR A 65 15.87 -18.64 30.23
CA THR A 65 16.17 -18.13 31.58
C THR A 65 15.99 -16.61 31.73
N HIS A 66 15.55 -15.90 30.68
CA HIS A 66 15.48 -14.44 30.64
C HIS A 66 14.11 -13.93 30.14
N PRO A 67 13.23 -13.48 31.04
CA PRO A 67 11.89 -12.98 30.69
C PRO A 67 11.89 -11.67 29.89
N ARG A 68 13.04 -10.99 29.73
CA ARG A 68 13.16 -9.68 29.06
C ARG A 68 13.27 -9.74 27.53
N LEU A 69 13.34 -10.93 26.93
CA LEU A 69 13.54 -11.10 25.47
C LEU A 69 12.37 -11.82 24.77
N ARG A 70 11.18 -11.83 25.36
CA ARG A 70 9.96 -12.25 24.63
C ARG A 70 9.52 -11.11 23.71
N GLN A 71 10.26 -10.89 22.64
CA GLN A 71 9.82 -9.99 21.59
C GLN A 71 8.71 -10.71 20.82
N GLU A 72 7.48 -10.19 20.92
CA GLU A 72 6.40 -10.60 20.02
C GLU A 72 6.84 -10.31 18.59
N VAL A 73 6.95 -11.34 17.77
CA VAL A 73 7.18 -11.16 16.34
C VAL A 73 5.83 -10.74 15.75
N ARG A 74 5.78 -9.52 15.24
CA ARG A 74 4.62 -9.01 14.50
C ARG A 74 4.92 -9.12 13.02
N SER A 75 3.98 -9.69 12.29
CA SER A 75 3.98 -9.68 10.82
C SER A 75 2.79 -8.83 10.38
N ASN A 76 3.01 -7.92 9.44
CA ASN A 76 1.98 -7.06 8.89
C ASN A 76 1.95 -7.25 7.38
N GLY A 77 0.75 -7.28 6.80
CA GLY A 77 0.57 -7.37 5.37
C GLY A 77 -0.80 -6.87 4.95
N SER A 78 -1.03 -6.88 3.64
CA SER A 78 -2.33 -6.57 3.05
C SER A 78 -2.97 -7.81 2.45
N GLY A 79 -4.27 -7.74 2.28
CA GLY A 79 -5.03 -8.68 1.47
C GLY A 79 -6.19 -7.97 0.81
N PHE A 80 -6.98 -8.72 0.04
CA PHE A 80 -8.23 -8.22 -0.51
C PHE A 80 -9.31 -9.28 -0.48
N ILE A 81 -10.56 -8.82 -0.31
CA ILE A 81 -11.76 -9.64 -0.33
C ILE A 81 -12.15 -9.86 -1.80
N PHE A 82 -12.33 -11.11 -2.19
CA PHE A 82 -12.68 -11.47 -3.58
C PHE A 82 -14.02 -12.20 -3.69
N THR A 83 -14.71 -12.42 -2.56
CA THR A 83 -16.03 -13.05 -2.51
C THR A 83 -16.94 -12.35 -1.51
N PRO A 84 -18.27 -12.38 -1.71
CA PRO A 84 -19.24 -11.85 -0.74
C PRO A 84 -19.20 -12.54 0.63
N ASP A 85 -18.76 -13.81 0.67
CA ASP A 85 -18.69 -14.61 1.88
C ASP A 85 -17.50 -14.23 2.78
N GLY A 86 -16.68 -13.25 2.38
CA GLY A 86 -15.56 -12.74 3.17
C GLY A 86 -14.25 -13.49 2.98
N PHE A 87 -14.08 -14.28 1.91
CA PHE A 87 -12.77 -14.86 1.60
C PHE A 87 -11.76 -13.78 1.20
N ILE A 88 -10.60 -13.80 1.87
CA ILE A 88 -9.50 -12.87 1.68
C ILE A 88 -8.31 -13.60 1.05
N LEU A 89 -7.71 -12.98 0.02
CA LEU A 89 -6.43 -13.41 -0.53
C LEU A 89 -5.30 -12.54 0.04
N THR A 90 -4.24 -13.18 0.53
CA THR A 90 -3.01 -12.53 1.00
C THR A 90 -1.79 -13.36 0.63
N ASN A 91 -0.61 -12.80 0.83
CA ASN A 91 0.62 -13.55 0.61
C ASN A 91 0.82 -14.58 1.73
N SER A 92 1.32 -15.77 1.37
CA SER A 92 1.60 -16.85 2.31
C SER A 92 2.49 -16.42 3.47
N HIS A 93 3.52 -15.60 3.21
CA HIS A 93 4.45 -15.17 4.26
C HIS A 93 3.80 -14.28 5.33
N VAL A 94 2.66 -13.64 5.04
CA VAL A 94 1.94 -12.80 6.00
C VAL A 94 1.34 -13.68 7.09
N VAL A 95 0.75 -14.81 6.70
CA VAL A 95 -0.01 -15.72 7.58
C VAL A 95 0.78 -16.95 8.04
N HIS A 96 1.98 -17.17 7.49
CA HIS A 96 2.81 -18.32 7.84
C HIS A 96 3.17 -18.30 9.34
N HIS A 97 2.88 -19.41 10.04
CA HIS A 97 3.06 -19.56 11.50
C HIS A 97 2.27 -18.56 12.38
N ALA A 98 1.23 -17.92 11.86
CA ALA A 98 0.35 -17.05 12.64
C ALA A 98 -0.48 -17.86 13.67
N PRO A 99 -0.32 -17.65 14.98
CA PRO A 99 -1.20 -18.26 15.98
C PRO A 99 -2.51 -17.46 16.15
N ALA A 100 -2.53 -16.19 15.73
CA ALA A 100 -3.69 -15.33 15.68
C ALA A 100 -3.52 -14.34 14.53
N ILE A 101 -4.61 -14.07 13.80
CA ILE A 101 -4.67 -13.13 12.68
C ILE A 101 -5.77 -12.13 13.00
N GLU A 102 -5.42 -10.84 13.00
CA GLU A 102 -6.33 -9.71 13.16
C GLU A 102 -6.48 -9.04 11.79
N VAL A 103 -7.70 -8.91 11.30
CA VAL A 103 -7.99 -8.29 10.00
C VAL A 103 -8.75 -6.98 10.25
N MET A 104 -8.25 -5.90 9.67
CA MET A 104 -8.89 -4.59 9.70
C MET A 104 -9.33 -4.24 8.28
N LEU A 105 -10.65 -4.13 8.07
CA LEU A 105 -11.17 -3.53 6.84
C LEU A 105 -10.92 -2.03 6.88
N ALA A 106 -10.53 -1.47 5.73
CA ALA A 106 -10.59 -0.04 5.54
C ALA A 106 -12.06 0.36 5.53
N VAL A 107 -12.54 0.88 6.66
CA VAL A 107 -13.87 1.48 6.73
C VAL A 107 -13.80 2.79 5.98
N ASP A 108 -14.37 2.80 4.78
CA ASP A 108 -14.69 4.05 4.12
C ASP A 108 -15.67 4.81 5.04
N GLU A 109 -15.53 6.12 5.20
CA GLU A 109 -16.31 6.93 6.17
C GLU A 109 -17.84 6.92 5.91
N ARG A 110 -18.28 6.11 4.94
CA ARG A 110 -19.66 5.85 4.53
C ARG A 110 -20.22 4.50 5.02
N GLY A 111 -19.46 3.70 5.77
CA GLY A 111 -19.84 2.32 6.12
C GLY A 111 -19.41 1.79 7.49
N ALA A 112 -19.25 2.65 8.50
CA ALA A 112 -18.88 2.22 9.86
C ALA A 112 -20.02 1.46 10.56
N ALA A 113 -20.08 0.14 10.37
CA ALA A 113 -20.82 -0.77 11.25
C ALA A 113 -19.81 -1.52 12.13
N VAL A 114 -19.75 -1.12 13.39
CA VAL A 114 -18.98 -1.79 14.44
C VAL A 114 -19.75 -3.06 14.83
N MET A 115 -19.25 -4.24 14.45
CA MET A 115 -19.75 -5.52 14.97
C MET A 115 -18.75 -6.04 15.99
N GLY A 116 -19.06 -5.80 17.28
CA GLY A 116 -18.34 -6.38 18.42
C GLY A 116 -18.83 -7.80 18.73
N PRO A 117 -18.01 -8.64 19.38
CA PRO A 117 -18.43 -9.95 19.83
C PRO A 117 -19.33 -9.84 21.08
N GLU A 118 -20.46 -10.56 21.09
CA GLU A 118 -21.19 -10.92 22.31
C GLU A 118 -20.42 -11.95 23.15
#